data_AF-A0A4S2RJE6-F1
#
_entry.id   AF-A0A4S2RJE6-F1
#
_cell.length_a   1.000
_cell.length_b   1.000
_cell.length_c   1.000
_cell.angle_alpha   90.00
_cell.angle_beta   90.00
_cell.angle_gamma   90.00
#
_symmetry.space_group_name_H-M   'P 1'
#
loop_
_entity.id
_entity.type
_entity.pdbx_description
1 polymer ?
#
loop_
_entity_poly.entity_id
_entity_poly.type
_entity_poly.pdbx_seq_one_letter_code
_entity_poly.pdbx_strand_id
1 'polypeptide(L)'
;QTPALAAMQAWAYRMIPRPLRVPVAGQLITWLARRKLAQLWYRSALPANTDAGAFQETARRSFDAGGCFCLAGVVQGLLREASLASLPNVPCTLIWGDLDRSHRDTSPESLRDCLPRAEIVQFGDCGHFPDLEQPERYARQIVAHMEKFPAHGVAS
;
A
#
# COMPACT_ATOMS: atom_id res chain seq x y z
N GLN A 1 -1.49 -1.11 -0.47
CA GLN A 1 -2.34 -1.59 -1.60
C GLN A 1 -2.50 -0.48 -2.63
N THR A 2 -2.36 -0.78 -3.93
CA THR A 2 -2.17 0.24 -5.00
C THR A 2 -3.19 0.08 -6.14
N PRO A 3 -4.43 0.59 -5.96
CA PRO A 3 -5.45 0.70 -7.01
C PRO A 3 -5.16 1.91 -7.93
N ALA A 4 -6.01 2.16 -8.93
CA ALA A 4 -5.90 3.37 -9.75
C ALA A 4 -6.15 4.67 -8.97
N LEU A 5 -5.74 5.81 -9.56
CA LEU A 5 -5.78 7.13 -8.93
C LEU A 5 -7.18 7.48 -8.38
N ALA A 6 -8.22 7.33 -9.18
CA ALA A 6 -9.59 7.66 -8.78
C ALA A 6 -10.04 6.81 -7.57
N ALA A 7 -9.71 5.51 -7.57
CA ALA A 7 -10.00 4.61 -6.46
C ALA A 7 -9.19 4.96 -5.21
N MET A 8 -7.92 5.36 -5.36
CA MET A 8 -7.10 5.87 -4.25
C MET A 8 -7.66 7.19 -3.67
N GLN A 9 -8.13 8.11 -4.52
CA GLN A 9 -8.73 9.37 -4.06
C GLN A 9 -10.05 9.10 -3.31
N ALA A 10 -10.91 8.23 -3.83
CA ALA A 10 -12.13 7.81 -3.14
C ALA A 10 -11.82 7.16 -1.78
N TRP A 11 -10.80 6.30 -1.73
CA TRP A 11 -10.28 5.74 -0.48
C TRP A 11 -9.85 6.85 0.49
N ALA A 12 -9.09 7.85 0.04
CA ALA A 12 -8.61 8.94 0.87
C ALA A 12 -9.76 9.76 1.48
N TYR A 13 -10.82 10.05 0.71
CA TYR A 13 -11.99 10.76 1.23
C TYR A 13 -12.75 9.95 2.28
N ARG A 14 -12.81 8.63 2.11
CA ARG A 14 -13.57 7.70 2.96
C ARG A 14 -12.84 7.33 4.25
N MET A 15 -11.56 7.02 4.13
CA MET A 15 -10.75 6.45 5.21
C MET A 15 -10.00 7.50 6.02
N ILE A 16 -9.71 8.66 5.44
CA ILE A 16 -8.82 9.65 6.05
C ILE A 16 -9.63 10.85 6.60
N PRO A 17 -9.59 11.08 7.92
CA PRO A 17 -10.26 12.23 8.54
C PRO A 17 -9.82 13.56 7.94
N ARG A 18 -10.76 14.49 7.78
CA ARG A 18 -10.53 15.81 7.18
C ARG A 18 -9.34 16.56 7.80
N PRO A 19 -9.08 16.57 9.13
CA PRO A 19 -7.92 17.26 9.69
C PRO A 19 -6.57 16.77 9.13
N LEU A 20 -6.44 15.49 8.79
CA LEU A 20 -5.22 14.93 8.19
C LEU A 20 -5.05 15.34 6.72
N ARG A 21 -6.13 15.77 6.07
CA ARG A 21 -6.15 16.23 4.67
C ARG A 21 -5.83 17.72 4.54
N VAL A 22 -5.70 18.46 5.64
CA VAL A 22 -5.39 19.89 5.63
C VAL A 22 -3.87 20.09 5.81
N PRO A 23 -3.19 20.83 4.91
CA PRO A 23 -1.77 21.13 5.05
C PRO A 23 -1.43 21.80 6.37
N VAL A 24 -0.21 21.55 6.85
CA VAL A 24 0.31 21.95 8.17
C VAL A 24 -0.41 21.26 9.33
N ALA A 25 -1.73 21.40 9.45
CA ALA A 25 -2.52 20.78 10.52
C ALA A 25 -2.38 19.24 10.52
N GLY A 26 -2.51 18.60 9.36
CA GLY A 26 -2.36 17.16 9.22
C GLY A 26 -0.96 16.67 9.58
N GLN A 27 0.09 17.43 9.21
CA GLN A 27 1.47 17.13 9.56
C GLN A 27 1.71 17.23 11.07
N LEU A 28 1.19 18.27 11.72
CA LEU A 28 1.30 18.42 13.18
C LEU A 28 0.56 17.29 13.92
N ILE A 29 -0.66 16.96 13.50
CA ILE A 29 -1.45 15.87 14.10
C ILE A 29 -0.74 14.53 13.90
N THR A 30 -0.28 14.22 12.68
CA THR A 30 0.45 12.97 12.42
C THR A 30 1.75 12.89 13.19
N TRP A 31 2.50 13.98 13.31
CA TRP A 31 3.74 14.00 14.10
C TRP A 31 3.49 13.71 15.58
N LEU A 32 2.49 14.39 16.19
CA LEU A 32 2.14 14.20 17.60
C LEU A 32 1.54 12.81 17.87
N ALA A 33 0.67 12.31 16.99
CA ALA A 33 -0.10 11.09 17.18
C ALA A 33 0.46 9.85 16.46
N ARG A 34 1.66 9.93 15.84
CA ARG A 34 2.24 8.89 14.97
C ARG A 34 2.16 7.47 15.53
N ARG A 35 2.49 7.28 16.82
CA ARG A 35 2.47 5.97 17.49
C ARG A 35 1.06 5.40 17.55
N LYS A 36 0.08 6.21 17.96
CA LYS A 36 -1.34 5.80 18.06
C LYS A 36 -1.94 5.55 16.67
N LEU A 37 -1.63 6.40 15.70
CA LEU A 37 -2.10 6.25 14.33
C LEU A 37 -1.55 4.97 13.68
N ALA A 38 -0.25 4.68 13.86
CA ALA A 38 0.36 3.45 13.37
C ALA A 38 -0.28 2.20 14.01
N GLN A 39 -0.51 2.20 15.33
CA GLN A 39 -1.20 1.09 16.01
C GLN A 39 -2.61 0.85 15.46
N LEU A 40 -3.40 1.91 15.27
CA LEU A 40 -4.74 1.81 14.69
C LEU A 40 -4.69 1.32 13.24
N TRP A 41 -3.70 1.78 12.47
CA TRP A 41 -3.49 1.33 11.11
C TRP A 41 -3.15 -0.16 11.05
N TYR A 42 -2.20 -0.66 11.85
CA TYR A 42 -1.87 -2.09 11.88
C TYR A 42 -3.07 -2.96 12.25
N ARG A 43 -3.91 -2.52 13.20
CA ARG A 43 -5.16 -3.22 13.52
C ARG A 43 -6.12 -3.32 12.34
N SER A 44 -6.13 -2.32 11.46
CA SER A 44 -6.98 -2.33 10.26
C SER A 44 -6.34 -3.12 9.11
N ALA A 45 -5.03 -2.95 8.95
CA ALA A 45 -4.23 -3.44 7.84
C ALA A 45 -3.94 -4.94 7.90
N LEU A 46 -3.85 -5.53 9.09
CA LEU A 46 -3.53 -6.94 9.27
C LEU A 46 -4.79 -7.80 9.48
N PRO A 47 -4.74 -9.10 9.09
CA PRO A 47 -5.72 -10.10 9.51
C PRO A 47 -5.88 -10.13 11.03
N ALA A 48 -7.08 -10.46 11.50
CA ALA A 48 -7.40 -10.42 12.93
C ALA A 48 -6.60 -11.43 13.78
N ASN A 49 -6.11 -12.50 13.15
CA ASN A 49 -5.30 -13.55 13.74
C ASN A 49 -3.78 -13.30 13.64
N THR A 50 -3.35 -12.21 13.00
CA THR A 50 -1.92 -11.89 12.87
C THR A 50 -1.41 -11.20 14.12
N ASP A 51 -0.25 -11.63 14.62
CA ASP A 51 0.44 -10.92 15.70
C ASP A 51 0.99 -9.57 15.19
N ALA A 52 0.26 -8.51 15.49
CA ALA A 52 0.66 -7.15 15.14
C ALA A 52 1.86 -6.65 15.97
N GLY A 53 2.30 -7.37 17.01
CA GLY A 53 3.37 -6.98 17.91
C GLY A 53 4.71 -6.75 17.19
N ALA A 54 5.10 -7.68 16.31
CA ALA A 54 6.33 -7.56 15.52
C ALA A 54 6.34 -6.32 14.61
N PHE A 55 5.20 -6.04 13.96
CA PHE A 55 5.02 -4.86 13.10
C PHE A 55 5.06 -3.56 13.92
N GLN A 56 4.36 -3.53 15.05
CA GLN A 56 4.30 -2.38 15.94
C GLN A 56 5.64 -2.05 16.58
N GLU A 57 6.42 -3.07 16.97
CA GLU A 57 7.74 -2.89 17.57
C GLU A 57 8.72 -2.28 16.55
N THR A 58 8.68 -2.75 15.30
CA THR A 58 9.47 -2.18 14.20
C THR A 58 9.12 -0.71 13.98
N ALA A 59 7.83 -0.37 13.93
CA ALA A 59 7.38 1.01 13.81
C ALA A 59 7.80 1.86 15.02
N ARG A 60 7.71 1.32 16.24
CA ARG A 60 8.12 2.02 17.46
C ARG A 60 9.60 2.38 17.42
N ARG A 61 10.47 1.41 17.08
CA ARG A 61 11.92 1.65 16.93
C ARG A 61 12.22 2.72 15.89
N SER A 62 11.51 2.69 14.76
CA SER A 62 11.63 3.74 13.74
C SER A 62 11.26 5.12 14.29
N PHE A 63 10.16 5.25 15.03
CA PHE A 63 9.75 6.51 15.64
C PHE A 63 10.69 7.01 16.75
N ASP A 64 11.32 6.10 17.48
CA ASP A 64 12.32 6.43 18.50
C ASP A 64 13.63 6.91 17.86
N ALA A 65 13.93 6.43 16.65
CA ALA A 65 15.04 6.90 15.81
C ALA A 65 14.72 8.14 14.94
N GLY A 66 13.58 8.79 15.15
CA GLY A 66 13.19 10.01 14.43
C GLY A 66 12.37 9.80 13.14
N GLY A 67 11.91 8.58 12.88
CA GLY A 67 11.03 8.27 11.75
C GLY A 67 9.69 9.01 11.79
N CYS A 68 9.10 9.26 10.62
CA CYS A 68 7.79 9.90 10.47
C CYS A 68 6.67 8.88 10.20
N PHE A 69 5.43 9.27 10.52
CA PHE A 69 4.23 8.63 9.98
C PHE A 69 3.59 9.59 8.98
N CYS A 70 4.15 9.62 7.77
CA CYS A 70 3.91 10.67 6.76
C CYS A 70 2.55 10.58 6.02
N LEU A 71 1.52 9.98 6.64
CA LEU A 71 0.18 9.75 6.05
C LEU A 71 -0.47 11.04 5.54
N ALA A 72 -0.35 12.14 6.28
CA ALA A 72 -0.93 13.43 5.89
C ALA A 72 -0.32 13.94 4.57
N GLY A 73 1.00 13.85 4.41
CA GLY A 73 1.69 14.26 3.18
C GLY A 73 1.28 13.41 1.98
N VAL A 74 1.25 12.08 2.15
CA VAL A 74 0.82 11.15 1.10
C VAL A 74 -0.60 11.46 0.63
N VAL A 75 -1.54 11.62 1.56
CA VAL A 75 -2.95 11.87 1.22
C VAL A 75 -3.13 13.24 0.58
N GLN A 76 -2.46 14.27 1.07
CA GLN A 76 -2.55 15.61 0.49
C GLN A 76 -1.97 15.66 -0.92
N GLY A 77 -0.86 14.95 -1.18
CA GLY A 77 -0.29 14.81 -2.52
C GLY A 77 -1.25 14.07 -3.46
N LEU A 78 -1.73 12.91 -3.03
CA LEU A 78 -2.68 12.09 -3.77
C LEU A 78 -3.96 12.84 -4.18
N LEU A 79 -4.51 13.64 -3.28
CA LEU A 79 -5.73 14.43 -3.54
C LEU A 79 -5.50 15.61 -4.48
N ARG A 80 -4.25 16.03 -4.68
CA ARG A 80 -3.88 17.09 -5.62
C ARG A 80 -3.51 16.56 -7.00
N GLU A 81 -3.25 15.25 -7.10
CA GLU A 81 -2.89 14.61 -8.36
C GLU A 81 -4.09 14.62 -9.31
N ALA A 82 -3.86 15.06 -10.55
CA ALA A 82 -4.93 15.20 -11.54
C ALA A 82 -4.97 14.01 -12.51
N SER A 83 -3.82 13.41 -12.79
CA SER A 83 -3.72 12.26 -13.68
C SER A 83 -2.45 11.46 -13.40
N LEU A 84 -2.49 10.17 -13.71
CA LEU A 84 -1.29 9.34 -13.81
C LEU A 84 -1.03 9.07 -15.29
N ALA A 85 0.24 9.09 -15.69
CA ALA A 85 0.62 8.63 -17.02
C ALA A 85 0.23 7.15 -17.18
N SER A 86 -0.47 6.82 -18.26
CA SER A 86 -0.68 5.42 -18.65
C SER A 86 0.66 4.81 -19.05
N LEU A 87 0.95 3.61 -18.55
CA LEU A 87 2.15 2.84 -18.89
C LEU A 87 1.73 1.52 -19.57
N PRO A 88 1.11 1.56 -20.75
CA PRO A 88 0.29 0.47 -21.29
C PRO A 88 1.03 -0.84 -21.57
N ASN A 89 2.37 -0.85 -21.50
CA ASN A 89 3.19 -1.98 -21.95
C ASN A 89 4.23 -2.46 -20.92
N VAL A 90 4.15 -2.01 -19.67
CA VAL A 90 5.06 -2.52 -18.62
C VAL A 90 4.46 -3.81 -18.05
N PRO A 91 5.16 -4.95 -18.12
CA PRO A 91 4.74 -6.14 -17.40
C PRO A 91 4.60 -5.83 -15.91
N CYS A 92 3.45 -6.12 -15.35
CA CYS A 92 3.15 -5.79 -13.96
C CYS A 92 2.35 -6.91 -13.31
N THR A 93 2.79 -7.35 -12.14
CA THR A 93 2.02 -8.22 -11.25
C THR A 93 1.76 -7.46 -9.95
N LEU A 94 0.49 -7.26 -9.63
CA LEU A 94 0.03 -6.73 -8.35
C LEU A 94 -0.30 -7.89 -7.42
N ILE A 95 0.34 -7.93 -6.26
CA ILE A 95 -0.04 -8.85 -5.17
C ILE A 95 -0.92 -8.07 -4.19
N TRP A 96 -2.10 -8.60 -3.90
CA TRP A 96 -3.13 -7.96 -3.08
C TRP A 96 -3.52 -8.86 -1.92
N GLY A 97 -3.74 -8.33 -0.72
CA GLY A 97 -4.23 -9.11 0.41
C GLY A 97 -5.69 -8.79 0.73
N ASP A 98 -6.55 -9.80 0.69
CA ASP A 98 -8.01 -9.57 0.74
C ASP A 98 -8.52 -9.22 2.14
N LEU A 99 -7.69 -9.41 3.17
CA LEU A 99 -8.06 -9.13 4.57
C LEU A 99 -7.64 -7.73 5.03
N ASP A 100 -7.09 -6.89 4.14
CA ASP A 100 -6.79 -5.49 4.44
C ASP A 100 -8.07 -4.66 4.57
N ARG A 101 -8.50 -4.43 5.81
CA ARG A 101 -9.72 -3.65 6.07
C ARG A 101 -9.53 -2.17 5.77
N SER A 102 -8.29 -1.68 5.66
CA SER A 102 -8.04 -0.30 5.28
C SER A 102 -8.40 -0.03 3.81
N HIS A 103 -8.47 -1.07 2.98
CA HIS A 103 -8.81 -1.00 1.56
C HIS A 103 -10.04 -1.85 1.17
N ARG A 104 -10.89 -2.23 2.13
CA ARG A 104 -12.07 -3.11 1.93
C ARG A 104 -12.93 -2.77 0.70
N ASP A 105 -13.23 -1.48 0.51
CA ASP A 105 -14.08 -0.99 -0.60
C ASP A 105 -13.23 -0.35 -1.71
N THR A 106 -12.04 -0.90 -1.92
CA THR A 106 -11.11 -0.47 -2.95
C THR A 106 -10.77 -1.68 -3.81
N SER A 107 -11.16 -1.65 -5.09
CA SER A 107 -10.95 -2.79 -5.99
C SER A 107 -9.51 -2.78 -6.56
N PRO A 108 -8.75 -3.89 -6.45
CA PRO A 108 -7.46 -4.04 -7.11
C PRO A 108 -7.55 -3.97 -8.64
N GLU A 109 -8.69 -4.37 -9.21
CA GLU A 109 -8.97 -4.41 -10.65
C GLU A 109 -8.92 -3.03 -11.29
N SER A 110 -9.18 -1.98 -10.52
CA SER A 110 -9.04 -0.59 -10.98
C SER A 110 -7.64 -0.28 -11.50
N LEU A 111 -6.58 -0.99 -11.05
CA LEU A 111 -5.23 -0.81 -11.59
C LEU A 111 -5.17 -1.04 -13.11
N ARG A 112 -6.08 -1.85 -13.66
CA ARG A 112 -6.15 -2.11 -15.11
C ARG A 112 -6.54 -0.87 -15.94
N ASP A 113 -7.10 0.16 -15.32
CA ASP A 113 -7.38 1.43 -15.99
C ASP A 113 -6.10 2.13 -16.47
N CYS A 114 -4.98 1.94 -15.75
CA CYS A 114 -3.66 2.48 -16.13
C CYS A 114 -2.67 1.41 -16.64
N LEU A 115 -2.86 0.15 -16.25
CA LEU A 115 -2.05 -1.00 -16.65
C LEU A 115 -2.97 -2.15 -17.15
N PRO A 116 -3.49 -2.09 -18.38
CA PRO A 116 -4.50 -3.04 -18.86
C PRO A 116 -4.07 -4.51 -18.82
N ARG A 117 -2.77 -4.77 -18.86
CA ARG A 117 -2.16 -6.11 -18.82
C ARG A 117 -1.67 -6.52 -17.43
N ALA A 118 -2.01 -5.76 -16.38
CA ALA A 118 -1.63 -6.10 -15.03
C ALA A 118 -2.26 -7.44 -14.60
N GLU A 119 -1.41 -8.35 -14.15
CA GLU A 119 -1.80 -9.57 -13.47
C GLU A 119 -2.08 -9.25 -12.01
N ILE A 120 -3.25 -9.63 -11.51
CA ILE A 120 -3.65 -9.38 -10.12
C ILE A 120 -3.68 -10.72 -9.41
N VAL A 121 -2.84 -10.88 -8.40
CA VAL A 121 -2.72 -12.09 -7.59
C VAL A 121 -3.20 -11.77 -6.19
N GLN A 122 -4.32 -12.38 -5.80
CA GLN A 122 -4.93 -12.16 -4.49
C GLN A 122 -4.45 -13.22 -3.48
N PHE A 123 -4.06 -12.76 -2.30
CA PHE A 123 -3.71 -13.55 -1.13
C PHE A 123 -4.86 -13.41 -0.13
N GLY A 124 -5.83 -14.33 -0.21
CA GLY A 124 -7.05 -14.30 0.61
C GLY A 124 -6.84 -14.43 2.11
N ASP A 125 -5.63 -14.80 2.53
CA ASP A 125 -5.20 -14.97 3.91
C ASP A 125 -4.30 -13.83 4.42
N CYS A 126 -3.97 -12.84 3.57
CA CYS A 126 -3.10 -11.72 3.91
C CYS A 126 -3.86 -10.39 3.99
N GLY A 127 -3.32 -9.44 4.74
CA GLY A 127 -3.75 -8.06 4.79
C GLY A 127 -2.91 -7.14 3.91
N HIS A 128 -2.43 -6.03 4.48
CA HIS A 128 -1.75 -4.98 3.72
C HIS A 128 -0.31 -5.34 3.33
N PHE A 129 0.31 -6.32 4.01
CA PHE A 129 1.73 -6.65 3.84
C PHE A 129 1.93 -8.12 3.41
N PRO A 130 1.42 -8.58 2.26
CA PRO A 130 1.62 -9.96 1.80
C PRO A 130 3.09 -10.41 1.75
N ASP A 131 4.03 -9.48 1.58
CA ASP A 131 5.48 -9.69 1.60
C ASP A 131 6.03 -10.04 2.99
N LEU A 132 5.43 -9.51 4.05
CA LEU A 132 5.80 -9.79 5.44
C LEU A 132 4.96 -10.92 6.05
N GLU A 133 3.71 -11.05 5.61
CA GLU A 133 2.76 -12.04 6.12
C GLU A 133 2.99 -13.44 5.51
N GLN A 134 3.39 -13.51 4.24
CA GLN A 134 3.67 -14.77 3.52
C GLN A 134 4.92 -14.64 2.62
N PRO A 135 6.11 -14.43 3.20
CA PRO A 135 7.33 -14.05 2.46
C PRO A 135 7.73 -15.06 1.37
N GLU A 136 7.65 -16.37 1.64
CA GLU A 136 8.02 -17.38 0.65
C GLU A 136 7.03 -17.43 -0.51
N ARG A 137 5.73 -17.24 -0.23
CA ARG A 137 4.70 -17.18 -1.28
C ARG A 137 4.86 -15.93 -2.13
N TYR A 138 5.16 -14.80 -1.50
CA TYR A 138 5.44 -13.53 -2.17
C TYR A 138 6.68 -13.64 -3.07
N ALA A 139 7.78 -14.20 -2.56
CA ALA A 139 9.02 -14.41 -3.32
C ALA A 139 8.79 -15.33 -4.54
N ARG A 140 8.00 -16.39 -4.40
CA ARG A 140 7.63 -17.25 -5.54
C ARG A 140 6.89 -16.48 -6.64
N GLN A 141 6.03 -15.52 -6.29
CA GLN A 141 5.36 -14.68 -7.29
C GLN A 141 6.34 -13.75 -8.02
N ILE A 142 7.33 -13.20 -7.32
CA ILE A 142 8.40 -12.41 -7.96
C ILE A 142 9.18 -13.27 -8.96
N VAL A 143 9.64 -14.45 -8.54
CA VAL A 143 10.40 -15.37 -9.41
C VAL A 143 9.56 -15.76 -10.63
N ALA A 144 8.31 -16.17 -10.43
CA ALA A 144 7.40 -16.53 -11.51
C ALA A 144 7.13 -15.35 -12.47
N HIS A 145 7.08 -14.11 -11.98
CA HIS A 145 6.98 -12.93 -12.83
C HIS A 145 8.26 -12.74 -13.66
N MET A 146 9.44 -12.82 -13.04
CA MET A 146 10.72 -12.67 -13.74
C MET A 146 10.95 -13.74 -14.81
N GLU A 147 10.53 -14.97 -14.57
CA GLU A 147 10.62 -16.08 -15.53
C GLU A 147 9.77 -15.85 -16.80
N LYS A 148 8.66 -15.09 -16.71
CA LYS A 148 7.85 -14.69 -17.88
C LYS A 148 8.56 -13.67 -18.76
N PHE A 149 9.49 -12.90 -18.21
CA PHE A 149 10.19 -11.81 -18.87
C PHE A 149 11.70 -11.92 -18.64
N PRO A 150 12.34 -13.01 -19.11
CA PRO A 150 13.77 -13.20 -18.94
C PRO A 150 14.50 -12.00 -19.54
N ALA A 151 15.51 -11.49 -18.82
CA ALA A 151 16.37 -10.43 -19.31
C ALA A 151 16.87 -10.85 -20.69
N HIS A 152 16.46 -10.11 -21.72
CA HIS A 152 17.08 -10.26 -23.02
C HIS A 152 18.53 -9.85 -22.78
N GLY A 153 19.45 -10.81 -22.92
CA GLY A 153 20.87 -10.58 -22.73
C GLY A 153 21.21 -9.29 -23.45
N VAL A 154 21.82 -8.35 -22.73
CA VAL A 154 22.44 -7.18 -23.34
C VAL A 154 23.44 -7.75 -24.33
N ALA A 155 23.05 -7.80 -25.61
CA ALA A 155 23.91 -8.29 -26.66
C ALA A 155 25.17 -7.41 -26.62
N SER A 156 26.30 -8.07 -26.41
CA SER A 156 27.64 -7.48 -26.33
C SER A 156 28.03 -6.77 -27.62
#